data_AF-A0A2N3PR90-F1
#
_entry.id   AF-A0A2N3PR90-F1
#
_cell.length_a   1.000
_cell.length_b   1.000
_cell.length_c   1.000
_cell.angle_alpha   90.00
_cell.angle_beta   90.00
_cell.angle_gamma   90.00
#
_symmetry.space_group_name_H-M   'P 1'
#
loop_
_entity.id
_entity.type
_entity.pdbx_description
1 polymer ?
#
loop_
_entity_poly.entity_id
_entity_poly.type
_entity_poly.pdbx_seq_one_letter_code
_entity_poly.pdbx_strand_id
1 'polypeptide(L)'
;MTFMALQIDPVETFRFGGHQTFPLRIAWLPKAVRGLSGGQDVLGNIVDGVIGLGLGKNMVEALRCWVDAYGVARRAPEGWRLTEEGEAIFGPDGFDPFLEDVQTQWWLHWKISTQSPGRFFAWELLFNRWNEPSFTPSAVLVAFAKEAERSGRSLSEISLRQHFDVWLRTYCAPRGSRLGEDGLDSPLVSLGLVRPSGEREELGRREPIYTFDLSPKRTIAQAMFRYCLMSWWEARGGKEETVPFHEMATGVGSPGRILRMPESEVRNRLNLLARTGGEFELVESLNQQVVRRIEKLPPLKQRLAAIYASDIHAKGARHG
;
A
#
# COMPACT_ATOMS: atom_id res chain seq x y z
N MET A 1 -24.96 -26.80 -22.91
CA MET A 1 -24.89 -26.33 -21.51
C MET A 1 -23.63 -26.91 -20.90
N THR A 2 -22.52 -26.19 -21.04
CA THR A 2 -21.22 -26.63 -20.52
C THR A 2 -21.04 -25.97 -19.17
N PHE A 3 -21.05 -26.77 -18.12
CA PHE A 3 -20.74 -26.33 -16.76
C PHE A 3 -19.34 -25.73 -16.75
N MET A 4 -19.24 -24.43 -16.44
CA MET A 4 -17.96 -23.82 -16.07
C MET A 4 -17.50 -24.49 -14.79
N ALA A 5 -16.38 -25.20 -14.88
CA ALA A 5 -15.67 -25.70 -13.72
C ALA A 5 -15.36 -24.49 -12.82
N LEU A 6 -15.81 -24.57 -11.56
CA LEU A 6 -15.37 -23.69 -10.49
C LEU A 6 -13.85 -23.79 -10.43
N GLN A 7 -13.19 -22.76 -10.92
CA GLN A 7 -11.77 -22.54 -10.70
C GLN A 7 -11.62 -22.38 -9.18
N ILE A 8 -11.12 -23.42 -8.52
CA ILE A 8 -10.78 -23.35 -7.10
C ILE A 8 -9.68 -22.29 -7.03
N ASP A 9 -10.04 -21.09 -6.56
CA ASP A 9 -9.06 -20.05 -6.28
C ASP A 9 -7.96 -20.65 -5.40
N PRO A 10 -6.67 -20.44 -5.73
CA PRO A 10 -5.59 -20.90 -4.87
C PRO A 10 -5.85 -20.35 -3.46
N VAL A 11 -5.74 -21.21 -2.43
CA VAL A 11 -5.94 -20.83 -1.03
C VAL A 11 -5.25 -19.49 -0.80
N GLU A 12 -6.05 -18.47 -0.48
CA GLU A 12 -5.54 -17.12 -0.33
C GLU A 12 -4.46 -17.12 0.76
N THR A 13 -3.22 -16.87 0.35
CA THR A 13 -2.08 -16.89 1.26
C THR A 13 -1.98 -15.55 1.95
N PHE A 14 -2.58 -15.47 3.13
CA PHE A 14 -2.46 -14.31 4.00
C PHE A 14 -1.18 -14.33 4.82
N ARG A 15 -0.57 -13.15 4.95
CA ARG A 15 0.45 -12.87 5.95
C ARG A 15 -0.20 -12.36 7.23
N PHE A 16 -0.06 -13.15 8.29
CA PHE A 16 -0.60 -12.89 9.64
C PHE A 16 0.50 -12.52 10.64
N GLY A 17 1.57 -11.83 10.24
CA GLY A 17 2.64 -11.49 11.18
C GLY A 17 3.92 -10.96 10.56
N GLY A 18 5.00 -11.03 11.35
CA GLY A 18 6.33 -10.52 11.01
C GLY A 18 6.56 -9.06 11.45
N HIS A 19 5.51 -8.26 11.58
CA HIS A 19 5.60 -6.85 11.98
C HIS A 19 5.94 -6.64 13.48
N GLN A 20 5.96 -7.69 14.31
CA GLN A 20 6.28 -7.64 15.75
C GLN A 20 5.51 -6.54 16.52
N THR A 21 4.25 -6.29 16.16
CA THR A 21 3.40 -5.20 16.68
C THR A 21 3.89 -3.76 16.42
N PHE A 22 4.92 -3.57 15.58
CA PHE A 22 5.44 -2.25 15.21
C PHE A 22 4.94 -1.82 13.82
N PRO A 23 4.30 -0.64 13.68
CA PRO A 23 4.16 -0.03 12.36
C PRO A 23 5.53 0.37 11.80
N LEU A 24 5.64 0.53 10.49
CA LEU A 24 6.84 1.09 9.86
C LEU A 24 7.10 2.49 10.40
N ARG A 25 8.35 2.83 10.72
CA ARG A 25 8.78 4.20 11.06
C ARG A 25 9.59 4.82 9.91
N ILE A 26 9.53 6.13 9.76
CA ILE A 26 10.08 6.85 8.58
C ILE A 26 11.55 6.52 8.28
N ALA A 27 12.40 6.45 9.31
CA ALA A 27 13.83 6.19 9.15
C ALA A 27 14.19 4.72 8.87
N TRP A 28 13.24 3.78 8.95
CA TRP A 28 13.56 2.36 8.89
C TRP A 28 13.92 1.88 7.48
N LEU A 29 13.13 2.21 6.45
CA LEU A 29 13.46 1.81 5.07
C LEU A 29 14.79 2.45 4.61
N PRO A 30 15.02 3.77 4.80
CA PRO A 30 16.32 4.38 4.46
C PRO A 30 17.52 3.72 5.15
N LYS A 31 17.38 3.29 6.41
CA LYS A 31 18.45 2.57 7.13
C LYS A 31 18.75 1.21 6.51
N ALA A 32 17.71 0.41 6.22
CA ALA A 32 17.89 -0.89 5.56
C ALA A 32 18.56 -0.73 4.19
N VAL A 33 18.07 0.21 3.39
CA VAL A 33 18.56 0.44 2.03
C VAL A 33 20.01 0.90 2.03
N ARG A 34 20.39 1.81 2.94
CA ARG A 34 21.78 2.26 3.11
C ARG A 34 22.73 1.10 3.44
N GLY A 35 22.34 0.21 4.36
CA GLY A 35 23.14 -0.96 4.70
C GLY A 35 23.33 -1.91 3.51
N LEU A 36 22.22 -2.24 2.83
CA LEU A 36 22.24 -3.14 1.67
C LEU A 36 23.01 -2.57 0.49
N SER A 37 22.85 -1.28 0.17
CA SER A 37 23.58 -0.58 -0.91
C SER A 37 25.08 -0.50 -0.62
N GLY A 38 25.44 -0.41 0.66
CA GLY A 38 26.84 -0.46 1.13
C GLY A 38 27.47 -1.86 1.12
N GLY A 39 26.77 -2.87 0.61
CA GLY A 39 27.25 -4.26 0.54
C GLY A 39 27.13 -5.05 1.85
N GLN A 40 26.48 -4.49 2.87
CA GLN A 40 26.26 -5.16 4.16
C GLN A 40 24.85 -5.72 4.24
N ASP A 41 24.72 -7.05 4.45
CA ASP A 41 23.41 -7.66 4.73
C ASP A 41 22.98 -7.41 6.18
N VAL A 42 22.66 -6.15 6.50
CA VAL A 42 22.16 -5.69 7.80
C VAL A 42 20.81 -6.32 8.19
N LEU A 43 20.16 -7.05 7.27
CA LEU A 43 18.93 -7.77 7.50
C LEU A 43 19.15 -9.28 7.57
N GLY A 44 20.34 -9.81 7.30
CA GLY A 44 20.65 -11.23 7.23
C GLY A 44 20.69 -11.87 8.63
N ASN A 45 21.44 -11.26 9.54
CA ASN A 45 21.57 -11.63 10.94
C ASN A 45 20.95 -10.56 11.85
N ILE A 46 20.25 -10.98 12.91
CA ILE A 46 19.63 -10.07 13.88
C ILE A 46 20.68 -9.27 14.65
N VAL A 47 21.79 -9.90 15.06
CA VAL A 47 22.86 -9.24 15.82
C VAL A 47 23.50 -8.12 14.99
N ASP A 48 23.87 -8.44 13.75
CA ASP A 48 24.45 -7.47 12.83
C ASP A 48 23.45 -6.35 12.52
N GLY A 49 22.16 -6.67 12.37
CA GLY A 49 21.11 -5.68 12.21
C GLY A 49 20.95 -4.76 13.42
N VAL A 50 21.03 -5.29 14.65
CA VAL A 50 20.95 -4.47 15.87
C VAL A 50 22.07 -3.44 15.91
N ILE A 51 23.30 -3.87 15.62
CA ILE A 51 24.49 -3.02 15.63
C ILE A 51 24.47 -2.05 14.44
N GLY A 52 24.32 -2.57 13.22
CA GLY A 52 24.43 -1.81 11.98
C GLY A 52 23.27 -0.84 11.74
N LEU A 53 22.07 -1.15 12.20
CA LEU A 53 20.89 -0.26 12.05
C LEU A 53 20.65 0.62 13.29
N GLY A 54 21.25 0.27 14.43
CA GLY A 54 20.95 0.87 15.73
C GLY A 54 19.49 0.67 16.13
N LEU A 55 18.95 -0.54 15.92
CA LEU A 55 17.57 -0.91 16.21
C LEU A 55 17.53 -2.07 17.21
N GLY A 56 16.49 -2.14 18.04
CA GLY A 56 16.29 -3.31 18.90
C GLY A 56 15.93 -4.57 18.11
N LYS A 57 16.17 -5.77 18.67
CA LYS A 57 15.91 -7.07 18.02
C LYS A 57 14.53 -7.15 17.32
N ASN A 58 13.45 -6.85 18.05
CA ASN A 58 12.10 -6.94 17.51
C ASN A 58 11.83 -5.91 16.41
N MET A 59 12.53 -4.77 16.44
CA MET A 59 12.44 -3.75 15.39
C MET A 59 13.16 -4.20 14.11
N VAL A 60 14.29 -4.90 14.23
CA VAL A 60 14.97 -5.51 13.08
C VAL A 60 14.09 -6.59 12.44
N GLU A 61 13.43 -7.42 13.25
CA GLU A 61 12.45 -8.40 12.74
C GLU A 61 11.26 -7.74 12.04
N ALA A 62 10.69 -6.70 12.63
CA ALA A 62 9.64 -5.89 11.99
C ALA A 62 10.12 -5.26 10.69
N LEU A 63 11.35 -4.75 10.64
CA LEU A 63 11.92 -4.15 9.45
C LEU A 63 12.08 -5.15 8.31
N ARG A 64 12.53 -6.38 8.59
CA ARG A 64 12.55 -7.47 7.59
C ARG A 64 11.17 -7.69 6.97
N CYS A 65 10.14 -7.69 7.81
CA CYS A 65 8.77 -7.82 7.34
C CYS A 65 8.38 -6.65 6.43
N TRP A 66 8.67 -5.41 6.83
CA TRP A 66 8.29 -4.22 6.07
C TRP A 66 9.04 -4.05 4.75
N VAL A 67 10.36 -4.28 4.70
CA VAL A 67 11.10 -4.15 3.42
C VAL A 67 10.58 -5.14 2.37
N ASP A 68 10.19 -6.34 2.80
CA ASP A 68 9.63 -7.37 1.91
C ASP A 68 8.19 -7.03 1.51
N ALA A 69 7.38 -6.60 2.48
CA ALA A 69 5.99 -6.23 2.28
C ALA A 69 5.79 -5.08 1.29
N TYR A 70 6.62 -4.04 1.43
CA TYR A 70 6.63 -2.90 0.53
C TYR A 70 7.37 -3.19 -0.77
N GLY A 71 8.02 -4.36 -0.89
CA GLY A 71 8.79 -4.74 -2.07
C GLY A 71 10.02 -3.88 -2.30
N VAL A 72 10.64 -3.37 -1.22
CA VAL A 72 11.89 -2.58 -1.24
C VAL A 72 13.11 -3.50 -1.27
N ALA A 73 13.05 -4.62 -0.55
CA ALA A 73 14.07 -5.66 -0.59
C ALA A 73 13.40 -7.03 -0.54
N ARG A 74 14.09 -8.07 -1.02
CA ARG A 74 13.63 -9.45 -0.93
C ARG A 74 14.73 -10.35 -0.39
N ARG A 75 14.32 -11.44 0.24
CA ARG A 75 15.26 -12.48 0.67
C ARG A 75 15.64 -13.36 -0.51
N ALA A 76 16.92 -13.38 -0.86
CA ALA A 76 17.53 -14.29 -1.82
C ALA A 76 18.35 -15.38 -1.08
N PRO A 77 18.76 -16.47 -1.75
CA PRO A 77 19.61 -17.51 -1.15
C PRO A 77 20.88 -16.96 -0.50
N GLU A 78 21.51 -15.97 -1.14
CA GLU A 78 22.77 -15.33 -0.74
C GLU A 78 22.59 -14.21 0.31
N GLY A 79 21.36 -13.89 0.72
CA GLY A 79 21.07 -12.81 1.66
C GLY A 79 19.96 -11.89 1.19
N TRP A 80 19.73 -10.79 1.91
CA TRP A 80 18.80 -9.76 1.45
C TRP A 80 19.39 -8.93 0.31
N ARG A 81 18.54 -8.59 -0.65
CA ARG A 81 18.89 -7.75 -1.81
C ARG A 81 17.79 -6.73 -2.07
N LEU A 82 18.19 -5.54 -2.50
CA LEU A 82 17.26 -4.52 -2.95
C LEU A 82 16.55 -4.99 -4.22
N THR A 83 15.28 -4.64 -4.34
CA THR A 83 14.53 -4.79 -5.59
C THR A 83 14.90 -3.66 -6.56
N GLU A 84 14.51 -3.79 -7.83
CA GLU A 84 14.65 -2.69 -8.79
C GLU A 84 13.93 -1.43 -8.30
N GLU A 85 12.72 -1.56 -7.73
CA GLU A 85 12.01 -0.42 -7.15
C GLU A 85 12.68 0.14 -5.90
N GLY A 86 13.17 -0.74 -5.01
CA GLY A 86 13.84 -0.33 -3.77
C GLY A 86 15.10 0.47 -4.03
N GLU A 87 15.92 0.01 -4.98
CA GLU A 87 17.11 0.73 -5.43
C GLU A 87 16.74 2.06 -6.11
N ALA A 88 15.77 2.04 -7.03
CA ALA A 88 15.40 3.25 -7.79
C ALA A 88 14.79 4.36 -6.91
N ILE A 89 14.04 3.99 -5.86
CA ILE A 89 13.39 4.97 -4.97
C ILE A 89 14.33 5.37 -3.84
N PHE A 90 14.94 4.41 -3.14
CA PHE A 90 15.62 4.65 -1.88
C PHE A 90 17.15 4.55 -1.93
N GLY A 91 17.71 4.12 -3.06
CA GLY A 91 19.16 4.00 -3.26
C GLY A 91 19.88 5.35 -3.09
N PRO A 92 21.23 5.36 -3.08
CA PRO A 92 22.02 6.58 -2.87
C PRO A 92 21.66 7.73 -3.82
N ASP A 93 21.40 7.40 -5.09
CA ASP A 93 20.94 8.33 -6.14
C ASP A 93 19.44 8.12 -6.48
N GLY A 94 18.69 7.54 -5.53
CA GLY A 94 17.27 7.25 -5.68
C GLY A 94 16.40 8.50 -5.70
N PHE A 95 15.14 8.35 -6.13
CA PHE A 95 14.21 9.47 -6.25
C PHE A 95 13.81 10.09 -4.90
N ASP A 96 13.69 9.28 -3.85
CA ASP A 96 13.33 9.72 -2.50
C ASP A 96 14.05 8.88 -1.41
N PRO A 97 15.38 9.07 -1.23
CA PRO A 97 16.20 8.26 -0.33
C PRO A 97 15.80 8.30 1.15
N PHE A 98 15.01 9.30 1.54
CA PHE A 98 14.65 9.58 2.93
C PHE A 98 13.16 9.39 3.25
N LEU A 99 12.34 8.95 2.30
CA LEU A 99 10.89 8.76 2.45
C LEU A 99 10.15 10.06 2.82
N GLU A 100 10.53 11.17 2.20
CA GLU A 100 9.95 12.49 2.46
C GLU A 100 8.86 12.87 1.46
N ASP A 101 8.82 12.23 0.30
CA ASP A 101 7.84 12.50 -0.75
C ASP A 101 6.51 11.78 -0.46
N VAL A 102 5.41 12.54 -0.54
CA VAL A 102 4.06 11.98 -0.38
C VAL A 102 3.73 10.96 -1.47
N GLN A 103 4.31 11.07 -2.68
CA GLN A 103 4.14 10.05 -3.72
C GLN A 103 4.75 8.71 -3.29
N THR A 104 5.89 8.72 -2.61
CA THR A 104 6.51 7.50 -2.06
C THR A 104 5.61 6.87 -1.00
N GLN A 105 4.95 7.68 -0.17
CA GLN A 105 3.99 7.19 0.82
C GLN A 105 2.76 6.54 0.15
N TRP A 106 2.23 7.16 -0.91
CA TRP A 106 1.16 6.54 -1.73
C TRP A 106 1.64 5.25 -2.42
N TRP A 107 2.88 5.21 -2.88
CA TRP A 107 3.49 4.01 -3.44
C TRP A 107 3.57 2.89 -2.40
N LEU A 108 4.07 3.17 -1.20
CA LEU A 108 4.09 2.19 -0.10
C LEU A 108 2.68 1.67 0.22
N HIS A 109 1.69 2.57 0.32
CA HIS A 109 0.29 2.20 0.54
C HIS A 109 -0.26 1.28 -0.58
N TRP A 110 0.06 1.59 -1.84
CA TRP A 110 -0.28 0.73 -2.97
C TRP A 110 0.35 -0.66 -2.82
N LYS A 111 1.68 -0.73 -2.63
CA LYS A 111 2.43 -2.00 -2.55
C LYS A 111 1.89 -2.92 -1.46
N ILE A 112 1.68 -2.42 -0.24
CA ILE A 112 1.19 -3.25 0.88
C ILE A 112 -0.24 -3.74 0.66
N SER A 113 -1.06 -2.98 -0.06
CA SER A 113 -2.47 -3.31 -0.28
C SER A 113 -2.70 -4.19 -1.52
N THR A 114 -1.72 -4.30 -2.41
CA THR A 114 -1.83 -5.08 -3.67
C THR A 114 -0.81 -6.21 -3.79
N GLN A 115 0.07 -6.41 -2.79
CA GLN A 115 1.07 -7.47 -2.80
C GLN A 115 0.44 -8.86 -3.01
N SER A 116 0.99 -9.63 -3.94
CA SER A 116 0.63 -11.03 -4.16
C SER A 116 1.85 -11.82 -4.68
N PRO A 117 2.11 -13.05 -4.19
CA PRO A 117 1.41 -13.73 -3.09
C PRO A 117 1.70 -13.11 -1.71
N GLY A 118 1.02 -13.57 -0.65
CA GLY A 118 1.31 -13.14 0.71
C GLY A 118 0.65 -11.83 1.15
N ARG A 119 -0.61 -11.58 0.73
CA ARG A 119 -1.39 -10.39 1.08
C ARG A 119 -1.39 -10.16 2.59
N PHE A 120 -1.16 -8.93 3.03
CA PHE A 120 -1.28 -8.60 4.46
C PHE A 120 -2.73 -8.64 4.89
N PHE A 121 -3.03 -9.50 5.87
CA PHE A 121 -4.40 -9.83 6.25
C PHE A 121 -5.27 -8.60 6.56
N ALA A 122 -4.81 -7.72 7.44
CA ALA A 122 -5.56 -6.52 7.81
C ALA A 122 -5.73 -5.53 6.65
N TRP A 123 -4.73 -5.41 5.77
CA TRP A 123 -4.80 -4.53 4.60
C TRP A 123 -5.78 -5.06 3.56
N GLU A 124 -5.76 -6.36 3.29
CA GLU A 124 -6.73 -6.99 2.40
C GLU A 124 -8.15 -6.75 2.92
N LEU A 125 -8.40 -7.05 4.19
CA LEU A 125 -9.75 -6.90 4.72
C LEU A 125 -10.21 -5.44 4.73
N LEU A 126 -9.37 -4.51 5.20
CA LEU A 126 -9.80 -3.14 5.45
C LEU A 126 -9.69 -2.20 4.25
N PHE A 127 -8.77 -2.41 3.30
CA PHE A 127 -8.71 -1.59 2.08
C PHE A 127 -9.35 -2.27 0.87
N ASN A 128 -9.23 -3.59 0.73
CA ASN A 128 -9.80 -4.30 -0.42
C ASN A 128 -11.25 -4.77 -0.19
N ARG A 129 -11.64 -5.22 1.00
CA ARG A 129 -12.95 -5.90 1.17
C ARG A 129 -13.96 -5.15 2.03
N TRP A 130 -13.52 -4.23 2.87
CA TRP A 130 -14.41 -3.43 3.70
C TRP A 130 -15.16 -2.37 2.88
N ASN A 131 -16.49 -2.49 2.85
CA ASN A 131 -17.39 -1.64 2.05
C ASN A 131 -17.92 -0.43 2.80
N GLU A 132 -18.03 -0.51 4.13
CA GLU A 132 -18.61 0.59 4.92
C GLU A 132 -17.64 1.78 5.02
N PRO A 133 -18.15 3.03 4.98
CA PRO A 133 -17.32 4.23 5.08
C PRO A 133 -16.71 4.45 6.47
N SER A 134 -17.25 3.78 7.49
CA SER A 134 -16.79 3.82 8.87
C SER A 134 -16.72 2.43 9.49
N PHE A 135 -15.99 2.31 10.58
CA PHE A 135 -15.84 1.07 11.32
C PHE A 135 -15.55 1.34 12.80
N THR A 136 -15.81 0.33 13.62
CA THR A 136 -15.38 0.29 15.03
C THR A 136 -14.41 -0.88 15.25
N PRO A 137 -13.54 -0.81 16.28
CA PRO A 137 -12.65 -1.92 16.61
C PRO A 137 -13.41 -3.24 16.80
N SER A 138 -14.55 -3.25 17.50
CA SER A 138 -15.33 -4.46 17.73
C SER A 138 -15.81 -5.11 16.41
N ALA A 139 -16.37 -4.33 15.49
CA ALA A 139 -16.87 -4.81 14.21
C ALA A 139 -15.74 -5.39 13.33
N VAL A 140 -14.56 -4.73 13.34
CA VAL A 140 -13.39 -5.21 12.61
C VAL A 140 -12.89 -6.54 13.18
N LEU A 141 -12.83 -6.69 14.50
CA LEU A 141 -12.37 -7.95 15.12
C LEU A 141 -13.29 -9.12 14.80
N VAL A 142 -14.61 -8.91 14.77
CA VAL A 142 -15.57 -9.93 14.34
C VAL A 142 -15.33 -10.34 12.89
N ALA A 143 -15.14 -9.37 11.99
CA ALA A 143 -14.84 -9.65 10.60
C ALA A 143 -13.49 -10.38 10.41
N PHE A 144 -12.46 -9.99 11.18
CA PHE A 144 -11.16 -10.64 11.15
C PHE A 144 -11.24 -12.09 11.64
N ALA A 145 -11.96 -12.36 12.74
CA ALA A 145 -12.14 -13.73 13.24
C ALA A 145 -12.80 -14.64 12.20
N LYS A 146 -13.91 -14.15 11.61
CA LYS A 146 -14.66 -14.88 10.58
C LYS A 146 -13.81 -15.20 9.34
N GLU A 147 -13.03 -14.24 8.87
CA GLU A 147 -12.16 -14.47 7.71
C GLU A 147 -11.00 -15.41 8.03
N ALA A 148 -10.36 -15.25 9.19
CA ALA A 148 -9.26 -16.10 9.59
C ALA A 148 -9.69 -17.57 9.68
N GLU A 149 -10.87 -17.84 10.26
CA GLU A 149 -11.50 -19.17 10.25
C GLU A 149 -11.77 -19.68 8.83
N ARG A 150 -12.32 -18.85 7.94
CA ARG A 150 -12.58 -19.21 6.54
C ARG A 150 -11.30 -19.57 5.78
N SER A 151 -10.19 -18.91 6.09
CA SER A 151 -8.86 -19.19 5.54
C SER A 151 -8.14 -20.37 6.20
N GLY A 152 -8.82 -21.12 7.08
CA GLY A 152 -8.26 -22.30 7.74
C GLY A 152 -7.27 -21.98 8.86
N ARG A 153 -7.29 -20.75 9.40
CA ARG A 153 -6.39 -20.33 10.49
C ARG A 153 -7.16 -19.66 11.61
N SER A 154 -7.44 -20.39 12.68
CA SER A 154 -7.99 -19.80 13.90
C SER A 154 -6.93 -18.95 14.60
N LEU A 155 -7.25 -17.68 14.88
CA LEU A 155 -6.38 -16.74 15.59
C LEU A 155 -7.02 -16.37 16.93
N SER A 156 -6.19 -16.17 17.96
CA SER A 156 -6.66 -15.65 19.24
C SER A 156 -7.11 -14.18 19.11
N GLU A 157 -7.98 -13.75 20.03
CA GLU A 157 -8.40 -12.34 20.11
C GLU A 157 -7.21 -11.38 20.21
N ILE A 158 -6.15 -11.77 20.93
CA ILE A 158 -4.92 -10.98 21.06
C ILE A 158 -4.25 -10.80 19.69
N SER A 159 -4.10 -11.87 18.91
CA SER A 159 -3.48 -11.78 17.58
C SER A 159 -4.33 -10.96 16.60
N LEU A 160 -5.66 -11.14 16.63
CA LEU A 160 -6.59 -10.34 15.82
C LEU A 160 -6.47 -8.85 16.17
N ARG A 161 -6.41 -8.53 17.47
CA ARG A 161 -6.21 -7.17 17.97
C ARG A 161 -4.87 -6.59 17.55
N GLN A 162 -3.79 -7.37 17.61
CA GLN A 162 -2.47 -6.92 17.14
C GLN A 162 -2.45 -6.58 15.65
N HIS A 163 -3.14 -7.35 14.80
CA HIS A 163 -3.28 -7.02 13.38
C HIS A 163 -4.03 -5.70 13.15
N PHE A 164 -5.14 -5.52 13.86
CA PHE A 164 -5.92 -4.29 13.80
C PHE A 164 -5.10 -3.08 14.30
N ASP A 165 -4.44 -3.21 15.45
CA ASP A 165 -3.71 -2.10 16.07
C ASP A 165 -2.52 -1.64 15.21
N VAL A 166 -1.79 -2.57 14.59
CA VAL A 166 -0.69 -2.23 13.67
C VAL A 166 -1.21 -1.55 12.41
N TRP A 167 -2.30 -2.06 11.84
CA TRP A 167 -2.95 -1.42 10.70
C TRP A 167 -3.41 0.00 11.07
N LEU A 168 -4.09 0.16 12.22
CA LEU A 168 -4.63 1.44 12.65
C LEU A 168 -3.51 2.45 12.90
N ARG A 169 -2.44 2.06 13.62
CA ARG A 169 -1.27 2.92 13.87
C ARG A 169 -0.46 3.23 12.62
N THR A 170 -0.65 2.49 11.53
CA THR A 170 -0.04 2.81 10.24
C THR A 170 -0.71 4.02 9.57
N TYR A 171 -2.02 4.22 9.77
CA TYR A 171 -2.80 5.24 9.05
C TYR A 171 -3.43 6.31 9.93
N CYS A 172 -3.47 6.10 11.25
CA CYS A 172 -4.08 7.01 12.20
C CYS A 172 -3.10 7.25 13.35
N ALA A 173 -2.75 8.52 13.56
CA ALA A 173 -2.00 8.94 14.72
C ALA A 173 -2.77 8.62 16.01
N PRO A 174 -2.09 8.22 17.09
CA PRO A 174 -2.69 8.17 18.42
C PRO A 174 -3.32 9.52 18.79
N ARG A 175 -4.45 9.50 19.51
CA ARG A 175 -5.10 10.72 20.00
C ARG A 175 -4.10 11.53 20.84
N GLY A 176 -3.85 12.77 20.43
CA GLY A 176 -2.94 13.69 21.13
C GLY A 176 -1.49 13.64 20.68
N SER A 177 -1.09 12.77 19.73
CA SER A 177 0.22 12.89 19.09
C SER A 177 0.17 14.00 18.03
N ARG A 178 1.24 14.83 17.98
CA ARG A 178 1.51 15.65 16.82
C ARG A 178 2.35 14.84 15.85
N LEU A 179 1.88 14.77 14.61
CA LEU A 179 2.60 14.16 13.50
C LEU A 179 4.05 14.66 13.47
N GLY A 180 5.00 13.73 13.63
CA GLY A 180 6.42 13.98 13.40
C GLY A 180 7.23 14.54 14.58
N GLU A 181 6.65 14.81 15.75
CA GLU A 181 7.45 15.34 16.90
C GLU A 181 8.45 14.29 17.44
N ASP A 182 8.11 12.99 17.42
CA ASP A 182 9.00 11.93 17.93
C ASP A 182 9.52 10.95 16.86
N GLY A 183 9.10 11.09 15.59
CA GLY A 183 9.44 10.14 14.52
C GLY A 183 8.99 8.69 14.78
N LEU A 184 8.11 8.49 15.76
CA LEU A 184 7.58 7.19 16.17
C LEU A 184 6.36 6.75 15.35
N ASP A 185 5.66 7.72 14.76
CA ASP A 185 4.49 7.49 13.93
C ASP A 185 4.89 6.94 12.55
N SER A 186 3.94 6.25 11.92
CA SER A 186 4.16 5.72 10.59
C SER A 186 4.16 6.82 9.54
N PRO A 187 5.03 6.75 8.50
CA PRO A 187 5.02 7.72 7.41
C PRO A 187 3.71 7.70 6.61
N LEU A 188 2.83 6.70 6.79
CA LEU A 188 1.54 6.62 6.09
C LEU A 188 0.39 7.34 6.83
N VAL A 189 0.62 7.85 8.05
CA VAL A 189 -0.38 8.65 8.76
C VAL A 189 -0.64 9.98 8.04
N SER A 190 0.38 10.58 7.41
CA SER A 190 0.28 11.81 6.60
C SER A 190 -0.69 11.68 5.42
N LEU A 191 -0.96 10.46 4.93
CA LEU A 191 -1.93 10.23 3.86
C LEU A 191 -3.35 10.58 4.28
N GLY A 192 -3.62 10.63 5.61
CA GLY A 192 -4.90 11.01 6.16
C GLY A 192 -6.05 10.10 5.71
N LEU A 193 -5.76 8.84 5.38
CA LEU A 193 -6.71 7.84 4.86
C LEU A 193 -7.71 7.36 5.92
N VAL A 194 -7.36 7.42 7.20
CA VAL A 194 -8.20 6.98 8.33
C VAL A 194 -8.21 8.08 9.38
N ARG A 195 -9.40 8.42 9.89
CA ARG A 195 -9.57 9.47 10.91
C ARG A 195 -10.56 9.05 11.98
N PRO A 196 -10.39 9.45 13.25
CA PRO A 196 -11.44 9.33 14.25
C PRO A 196 -12.61 10.23 13.87
N SER A 197 -13.84 9.72 13.97
CA SER A 197 -15.07 10.46 13.62
C SER A 197 -16.06 10.61 14.76
N GLY A 198 -15.83 9.94 15.90
CA GLY A 198 -16.67 10.03 17.07
C GLY A 198 -16.49 8.83 17.99
N GLU A 199 -17.51 8.57 18.79
CA GLU A 199 -17.58 7.42 19.69
C GLU A 199 -18.98 6.81 19.62
N ARG A 200 -19.04 5.49 19.78
CA ARG A 200 -20.27 4.73 19.89
C ARG A 200 -20.36 4.20 21.32
N GLU A 201 -21.55 4.26 21.90
CA GLU A 201 -21.87 3.56 23.14
C GLU A 201 -22.88 2.45 22.82
N GLU A 202 -22.51 1.22 23.16
CA GLU A 202 -23.39 0.06 23.02
C GLU A 202 -23.23 -0.81 24.27
N LEU A 203 -24.36 -1.17 24.92
CA LEU A 203 -24.38 -2.00 26.13
C LEU A 203 -23.44 -1.49 27.24
N GLY A 204 -23.36 -0.16 27.42
CA GLY A 204 -22.51 0.50 28.42
C GLY A 204 -21.01 0.46 28.11
N ARG A 205 -20.60 0.00 26.91
CA ARG A 205 -19.22 0.04 26.43
C ARG A 205 -19.07 1.14 25.40
N ARG A 206 -18.12 2.05 25.64
CA ARG A 206 -17.73 3.10 24.70
C ARG A 206 -16.55 2.66 23.86
N GLU A 207 -16.65 2.85 22.55
CA GLU A 207 -15.53 2.64 21.63
C GLU A 207 -15.45 3.74 20.56
N PRO A 208 -14.24 4.06 20.06
CA PRO A 208 -14.08 5.04 18.99
C PRO A 208 -14.66 4.54 17.67
N ILE A 209 -15.22 5.48 16.89
CA ILE A 209 -15.57 5.27 15.49
C ILE A 209 -14.46 5.88 14.64
N TYR A 210 -14.03 5.13 13.62
CA TYR A 210 -13.10 5.61 12.59
C TYR A 210 -13.79 5.65 11.23
N THR A 211 -13.34 6.53 10.36
CA THR A 211 -13.83 6.65 8.99
C THR A 211 -12.68 6.71 7.99
N PHE A 212 -12.93 6.17 6.80
CA PHE A 212 -12.04 6.33 5.67
C PHE A 212 -12.22 7.72 5.04
N ASP A 213 -11.12 8.36 4.64
CA ASP A 213 -11.20 9.57 3.83
C ASP A 213 -11.59 9.21 2.39
N LEU A 214 -12.78 9.63 1.98
CA LEU A 214 -13.30 9.48 0.61
C LEU A 214 -13.26 10.82 -0.15
N SER A 215 -12.53 11.82 0.36
CA SER A 215 -12.37 13.10 -0.31
C SER A 215 -11.46 12.98 -1.54
N PRO A 216 -11.51 13.93 -2.49
CA PRO A 216 -10.62 13.89 -3.64
C PRO A 216 -9.14 13.88 -3.25
N LYS A 217 -8.36 12.96 -3.81
CA LYS A 217 -6.97 12.70 -3.41
C LYS A 217 -5.99 13.66 -4.09
N ARG A 218 -6.05 14.94 -3.70
CA ARG A 218 -5.26 16.04 -4.30
C ARG A 218 -3.75 15.81 -4.23
N THR A 219 -3.26 15.09 -3.23
CA THR A 219 -1.83 14.78 -3.07
C THR A 219 -1.35 13.68 -4.02
N ILE A 220 -2.24 12.92 -4.66
CA ILE A 220 -1.83 11.89 -5.62
C ILE A 220 -1.58 12.56 -6.97
N ALA A 221 -0.32 12.58 -7.39
CA ALA A 221 0.05 13.08 -8.70
C ALA A 221 -0.57 12.21 -9.80
N GLN A 222 -0.79 12.79 -10.98
CA GLN A 222 -1.34 12.06 -12.10
C GLN A 222 -0.46 10.87 -12.52
N ALA A 223 0.86 11.03 -12.44
CA ALA A 223 1.82 9.96 -12.72
C ALA A 223 1.77 8.82 -11.69
N MET A 224 1.50 9.12 -10.42
CA MET A 224 1.32 8.11 -9.37
C MET A 224 0.04 7.29 -9.58
N PHE A 225 -1.07 7.95 -9.94
CA PHE A 225 -2.29 7.24 -10.34
C PHE A 225 -2.06 6.35 -11.57
N ARG A 226 -1.35 6.87 -12.59
CA ARG A 226 -0.97 6.11 -13.79
C ARG A 226 -0.14 4.87 -13.43
N TYR A 227 0.84 5.01 -12.52
CA TYR A 227 1.63 3.88 -12.02
C TYR A 227 0.74 2.78 -11.40
N CYS A 228 -0.19 3.16 -10.50
CA CYS A 228 -1.11 2.19 -9.87
C CYS A 228 -1.96 1.47 -10.92
N LEU A 229 -2.52 2.21 -11.89
CA LEU A 229 -3.31 1.63 -12.97
C LEU A 229 -2.51 0.62 -13.79
N MET A 230 -1.28 0.96 -14.19
CA MET A 230 -0.39 0.05 -14.91
C MET A 230 -0.06 -1.20 -14.10
N SER A 231 0.29 -1.01 -12.82
CA SER A 231 0.61 -2.10 -11.90
C SER A 231 -0.57 -3.05 -11.71
N TRP A 232 -1.79 -2.51 -11.59
CA TRP A 232 -3.01 -3.31 -11.50
C TRP A 232 -3.29 -4.08 -12.79
N TRP A 233 -3.13 -3.43 -13.95
CA TRP A 233 -3.34 -4.06 -15.24
C TRP A 233 -2.38 -5.24 -15.49
N GLU A 234 -1.11 -5.09 -15.11
CA GLU A 234 -0.11 -6.15 -15.20
C GLU A 234 -0.40 -7.33 -14.27
N ALA A 235 -0.87 -7.05 -13.05
CA ALA A 235 -1.21 -8.10 -12.08
C ALA A 235 -2.34 -9.02 -12.58
N ARG A 236 -3.19 -8.55 -13.50
CA ARG A 236 -4.24 -9.34 -14.17
C ARG A 236 -3.71 -10.22 -15.32
N GLY A 237 -2.40 -10.21 -15.56
CA GLY A 237 -1.76 -10.97 -16.63
C GLY A 237 -1.73 -10.27 -17.98
N GLY A 238 -2.20 -9.02 -18.09
CA GLY A 238 -1.98 -8.13 -19.24
C GLY A 238 -2.54 -8.61 -20.59
N LYS A 239 -3.34 -9.68 -20.62
CA LYS A 239 -3.93 -10.25 -21.85
C LYS A 239 -5.16 -9.46 -22.31
N GLU A 240 -5.93 -8.94 -21.37
CA GLU A 240 -7.11 -8.15 -21.66
C GLU A 240 -6.70 -6.73 -22.04
N GLU A 241 -7.19 -6.26 -23.19
CA GLU A 241 -7.01 -4.89 -23.65
C GLU A 241 -8.12 -3.96 -23.14
N THR A 242 -9.22 -4.53 -22.66
CA THR A 242 -10.36 -3.76 -22.13
C THR A 242 -10.82 -4.32 -20.80
N VAL A 243 -11.24 -3.44 -19.91
CA VAL A 243 -11.81 -3.78 -18.60
C VAL A 243 -12.98 -2.85 -18.30
N PRO A 244 -14.10 -3.33 -17.72
CA PRO A 244 -15.19 -2.45 -17.30
C PRO A 244 -14.72 -1.35 -16.33
N PHE A 245 -15.19 -0.11 -16.52
CA PHE A 245 -14.80 1.02 -15.68
C PHE A 245 -15.04 0.76 -14.18
N HIS A 246 -16.18 0.13 -13.85
CA HIS A 246 -16.52 -0.18 -12.46
C HIS A 246 -15.49 -1.11 -11.80
N GLU A 247 -14.89 -2.04 -12.55
CA GLU A 247 -13.88 -2.96 -12.01
C GLU A 247 -12.59 -2.22 -11.65
N MET A 248 -12.21 -1.18 -12.40
CA MET A 248 -11.08 -0.30 -12.06
C MET A 248 -11.41 0.70 -10.94
N ALA A 249 -12.65 1.15 -10.85
CA ALA A 249 -13.06 2.19 -9.91
C ALA A 249 -13.36 1.62 -8.51
N THR A 250 -14.01 0.46 -8.43
CA THR A 250 -14.51 -0.11 -7.16
C THR A 250 -14.21 -1.59 -6.96
N GLY A 251 -13.63 -2.27 -7.97
CA GLY A 251 -13.26 -3.68 -7.88
C GLY A 251 -12.20 -3.98 -6.83
N VAL A 252 -12.10 -5.24 -6.43
CA VAL A 252 -11.07 -5.72 -5.49
C VAL A 252 -9.68 -5.50 -6.09
N GLY A 253 -8.75 -4.95 -5.30
CA GLY A 253 -7.38 -4.63 -5.72
C GLY A 253 -7.27 -3.45 -6.69
N SER A 254 -8.38 -2.81 -7.06
CA SER A 254 -8.42 -1.78 -8.08
C SER A 254 -7.84 -0.43 -7.62
N PRO A 255 -7.33 0.41 -8.55
CA PRO A 255 -6.82 1.74 -8.21
C PRO A 255 -7.80 2.60 -7.44
N GLY A 256 -9.06 2.69 -7.87
CA GLY A 256 -10.05 3.52 -7.20
C GLY A 256 -10.35 3.05 -5.77
N ARG A 257 -10.41 1.73 -5.58
CA ARG A 257 -10.68 1.12 -4.28
C ARG A 257 -9.52 1.29 -3.30
N ILE A 258 -8.30 0.93 -3.70
CA ILE A 258 -7.12 1.02 -2.83
C ILE A 258 -6.82 2.46 -2.46
N LEU A 259 -6.78 3.35 -3.46
CA LEU A 259 -6.49 4.76 -3.22
C LEU A 259 -7.66 5.53 -2.57
N ARG A 260 -8.79 4.86 -2.33
CA ARG A 260 -10.02 5.43 -1.77
C ARG A 260 -10.47 6.69 -2.52
N MET A 261 -10.41 6.64 -3.85
CA MET A 261 -10.82 7.72 -4.74
C MET A 261 -12.31 7.60 -5.09
N PRO A 262 -13.08 8.71 -5.11
CA PRO A 262 -14.40 8.74 -5.72
C PRO A 262 -14.36 8.33 -7.19
N GLU A 263 -15.39 7.64 -7.67
CA GLU A 263 -15.47 7.24 -9.09
C GLU A 263 -15.36 8.43 -10.06
N SER A 264 -15.90 9.59 -9.68
CA SER A 264 -15.78 10.82 -10.46
C SER A 264 -14.34 11.28 -10.59
N GLU A 265 -13.51 11.14 -9.56
CA GLU A 265 -12.09 11.43 -9.61
C GLU A 265 -11.36 10.43 -10.52
N VAL A 266 -11.63 9.13 -10.38
CA VAL A 266 -11.05 8.08 -11.22
C VAL A 266 -11.34 8.37 -12.70
N ARG A 267 -12.60 8.71 -13.03
CA ARG A 267 -13.02 9.10 -14.38
C ARG A 267 -12.27 10.33 -14.89
N ASN A 268 -12.16 11.37 -14.07
CA ASN A 268 -11.45 12.59 -14.44
C ASN A 268 -9.96 12.33 -14.71
N ARG A 269 -9.32 11.50 -13.89
CA ARG A 269 -7.91 11.10 -14.07
C ARG A 269 -7.72 10.28 -15.34
N LEU A 270 -8.62 9.35 -15.66
CA LEU A 270 -8.57 8.62 -16.94
C LEU A 270 -8.70 9.55 -18.14
N ASN A 271 -9.66 10.48 -18.11
CA ASN A 271 -9.83 11.48 -19.17
C ASN A 271 -8.58 12.35 -19.34
N LEU A 272 -7.89 12.69 -18.25
CA LEU A 272 -6.64 13.43 -18.32
C LEU A 272 -5.52 12.59 -18.96
N LEU A 273 -5.40 11.30 -18.63
CA LEU A 273 -4.42 10.41 -19.28
C LEU A 273 -4.64 10.36 -20.79
N ALA A 274 -5.88 10.14 -21.22
CA ALA A 274 -6.22 10.05 -22.64
C ALA A 274 -5.83 11.34 -23.41
N ARG A 275 -6.07 12.51 -22.81
CA ARG A 275 -5.73 13.81 -23.43
C ARG A 275 -4.23 14.07 -23.54
N THR A 276 -3.42 13.48 -22.66
CA THR A 276 -1.96 13.64 -22.66
C THR A 276 -1.24 12.53 -23.45
N GLY A 277 -1.95 11.75 -24.27
CA GLY A 277 -1.37 10.62 -25.00
C GLY A 277 -0.94 9.47 -24.08
N GLY A 278 -1.69 9.25 -22.99
CA GLY A 278 -1.46 8.12 -22.08
C GLY A 278 -1.93 6.78 -22.66
N GLU A 279 -1.58 5.70 -21.98
CA GLU A 279 -1.79 4.32 -22.45
C GLU A 279 -3.23 3.83 -22.31
N PHE A 280 -4.11 4.64 -21.73
CA PHE A 280 -5.46 4.25 -21.37
C PHE A 280 -6.46 5.29 -21.83
N GLU A 281 -7.57 4.82 -22.39
CA GLU A 281 -8.72 5.64 -22.75
C GLU A 281 -10.00 5.08 -22.11
N LEU A 282 -10.94 5.99 -21.83
CA LEU A 282 -12.29 5.63 -21.41
C LEU A 282 -13.21 5.67 -22.63
N VAL A 283 -13.87 4.55 -22.92
CA VAL A 283 -14.74 4.38 -24.10
C VAL A 283 -16.14 4.00 -23.64
N GLU A 284 -17.14 4.48 -24.37
CA GLU A 284 -18.50 4.00 -24.23
C GLU A 284 -18.76 2.85 -25.21
N SER A 285 -19.21 1.71 -24.69
CA SER A 285 -19.55 0.52 -25.47
C SER A 285 -20.80 -0.12 -24.88
N LEU A 286 -21.83 -0.35 -25.71
CA LEU A 286 -23.07 -1.05 -25.31
C LEU A 286 -23.68 -0.53 -23.99
N ASN A 287 -23.78 0.80 -23.83
CA ASN A 287 -24.28 1.49 -22.63
C ASN A 287 -23.44 1.27 -21.35
N GLN A 288 -22.19 0.82 -21.49
CA GLN A 288 -21.24 0.70 -20.39
C GLN A 288 -19.96 1.47 -20.71
N GLN A 289 -19.31 2.00 -19.67
CA GLN A 289 -17.98 2.57 -19.80
C GLN A 289 -16.94 1.46 -19.62
N VAL A 290 -16.01 1.36 -20.57
CA VAL A 290 -14.87 0.45 -20.52
C VAL A 290 -13.58 1.25 -20.60
N VAL A 291 -12.57 0.83 -19.84
CA VAL A 291 -11.21 1.33 -19.96
C VAL A 291 -10.51 0.45 -20.99
N ARG A 292 -9.91 1.06 -22.01
CA ARG A 292 -9.11 0.36 -23.02
C ARG A 292 -7.64 0.75 -22.87
N ARG A 293 -6.76 -0.25 -22.85
CA ARG A 293 -5.31 -0.07 -22.98
C ARG A 293 -4.95 0.01 -24.46
N ILE A 294 -4.39 1.13 -24.89
CA ILE A 294 -4.07 1.40 -26.31
C ILE A 294 -2.59 1.29 -26.66
N GLU A 295 -1.71 1.37 -25.66
CA GLU A 295 -0.27 1.28 -25.85
C GLU A 295 0.36 0.21 -24.97
N LYS A 296 1.57 -0.20 -25.35
CA LYS A 296 2.40 -1.05 -24.50
C LYS A 296 2.84 -0.24 -23.28
N LEU A 297 2.76 -0.85 -22.11
CA LEU A 297 3.15 -0.18 -20.87
C LEU A 297 4.67 0.08 -20.86
N PRO A 298 5.13 1.27 -20.46
CA PRO A 298 6.55 1.61 -20.39
C PRO A 298 7.32 0.69 -19.43
N PRO A 299 8.65 0.58 -19.50
CA PRO A 299 9.44 -0.14 -18.50
C PRO A 299 9.28 0.45 -17.09
N LEU A 300 9.41 -0.38 -16.06
CA LEU A 300 9.24 -0.02 -14.64
C LEU A 300 10.02 1.25 -14.25
N LYS A 301 11.31 1.32 -14.59
CA LYS A 301 12.16 2.49 -14.33
C LYS A 301 11.59 3.81 -14.88
N GLN A 302 10.99 3.80 -16.07
CA GLN A 302 10.39 5.00 -16.65
C GLN A 302 9.11 5.40 -15.92
N ARG A 303 8.30 4.42 -15.50
CA ARG A 303 7.09 4.67 -14.72
C ARG A 303 7.42 5.28 -13.36
N LEU A 304 8.45 4.76 -12.68
CA LEU A 304 8.94 5.32 -11.42
C LEU A 304 9.47 6.74 -11.61
N ALA A 305 10.33 6.97 -12.61
CA ALA A 305 10.84 8.31 -12.90
C ALA A 305 9.73 9.34 -13.15
N ALA A 306 8.65 8.93 -13.83
CA ALA A 306 7.51 9.81 -14.11
C ALA A 306 6.78 10.27 -12.84
N ILE A 307 6.77 9.46 -11.77
CA ILE A 307 6.17 9.84 -10.48
C ILE A 307 6.85 11.09 -9.90
N TYR A 308 8.18 11.15 -10.01
CA TYR A 308 9.01 12.17 -9.34
C TYR A 308 9.45 13.32 -10.27
N ALA A 309 9.07 13.29 -11.55
CA ALA A 309 9.48 14.27 -12.55
C ALA A 309 9.00 15.71 -12.24
N SER A 310 7.87 15.86 -11.53
CA SER A 310 7.34 17.17 -11.12
C SER A 310 8.15 17.84 -10.01
N ASP A 311 8.79 17.06 -9.14
CA ASP A 311 9.52 17.58 -7.96
C ASP A 311 10.98 17.93 -8.28
N ILE A 312 11.57 17.34 -9.32
CA ILE A 312 12.92 17.66 -9.79
C ILE A 312 13.02 19.13 -10.24
N HIS A 313 11.98 19.65 -10.91
CA HIS A 313 11.94 21.06 -11.32
C HIS A 313 11.70 22.03 -10.15
N ALA A 314 11.01 21.61 -9.09
CA ALA A 314 10.76 22.45 -7.92
C ALA A 314 11.97 22.51 -6.95
N LYS A 315 12.78 21.45 -6.88
CA LYS A 315 14.01 21.41 -6.05
C LYS A 315 15.19 22.12 -6.71
N GLY A 316 15.29 22.11 -8.05
CA GLY A 316 16.31 22.85 -8.80
C GLY A 316 16.17 24.38 -8.74
N ALA A 317 14.95 24.89 -8.55
CA ALA A 317 14.69 26.33 -8.44
C ALA A 317 14.94 26.92 -7.03
N ARG A 318 15.23 26.09 -6.01
CA ARG A 318 15.52 26.54 -4.64
C ARG A 318 17.01 26.59 -4.30
N HIS A 319 17.87 26.15 -5.22
CA HIS A 319 19.34 26.15 -5.07
C HIS A 319 20.05 26.88 -6.23
N GLY A 320 19.31 27.70 -6.98
CA GLY A 320 19.84 28.60 -8.01
C GLY A 320 19.70 30.05 -7.59
#